data_AF-A0A7G8IPX3-F1
#
_entry.id   AF-A0A7G8IPX3-F1
#
_cell.length_a   1.000
_cell.length_b   1.000
_cell.length_c   1.000
_cell.angle_alpha   90.00
_cell.angle_beta   90.00
_cell.angle_gamma   90.00
#
_symmetry.space_group_name_H-M   'P 1'
#
loop_
_entity.id
_entity.type
_entity.pdbx_description
1 polymer ?
#
loop_
_entity_poly.entity_id
_entity_poly.type
_entity_poly.pdbx_seq_one_letter_code
_entity_poly.pdbx_strand_id
1 'polypeptide(L)' 'MGIDELRQDLSGRLGKRVASLLTRDGDPVSDMVDLYQPSPAGFGGRLVLRDGTEMAWELWHEDQDVWNFHASVLRERSQ' A
#
# COMPACT_ATOMS: atom_id res chain seq x y z
N MET A 1 14.61 -0.51 1.08
CA MET A 1 13.32 0.19 1.10
C MET A 1 12.79 0.16 2.52
N GLY A 2 12.67 1.32 3.16
CA GLY A 2 11.98 1.50 4.44
C GLY A 2 10.51 1.88 4.26
N ILE A 3 9.74 1.87 5.34
CA ILE A 3 8.30 2.20 5.33
C ILE A 3 8.02 3.62 4.80
N ASP A 4 8.88 4.59 5.12
CA ASP A 4 8.73 5.97 4.63
C ASP A 4 8.97 6.09 3.12
N GLU A 5 9.96 5.35 2.60
CA GLU A 5 10.24 5.30 1.15
C GLU A 5 9.08 4.64 0.40
N LEU A 6 8.54 3.54 0.93
CA LEU A 6 7.35 2.89 0.38
C LEU A 6 6.13 3.83 0.40
N ARG A 7 5.91 4.57 1.49
CA ARG A 7 4.83 5.55 1.58
C ARG A 7 4.96 6.64 0.52
N GLN A 8 6.19 7.09 0.25
CA GLN A 8 6.47 8.07 -0.79
C GLN A 8 6.21 7.50 -2.20
N ASP A 9 6.66 6.27 -2.47
CA ASP A 9 6.41 5.57 -3.74
C ASP A 9 4.92 5.40 -4.00
N LEU A 10 4.16 4.86 -3.04
CA LEU A 10 2.71 4.69 -3.13
C LEU A 10 1.98 6.02 -3.33
N SER A 11 2.45 7.09 -2.67
CA SER A 11 1.88 8.43 -2.87
C SER A 11 2.07 8.92 -4.31
N GLY A 12 3.24 8.63 -4.90
CA GLY A 12 3.54 8.93 -6.30
C GLY A 12 2.63 8.15 -7.26
N ARG A 13 2.49 6.85 -7.06
CA ARG A 13 1.65 5.96 -7.88
C ARG A 13 0.17 6.34 -7.85
N LEU A 14 -0.33 6.76 -6.69
CA LEU A 14 -1.74 7.14 -6.50
C LEU A 14 -2.04 8.58 -6.88
N GLY A 15 -1.02 9.43 -7.07
CA GLY A 15 -1.19 10.87 -7.25
C GLY A 15 -1.80 11.58 -6.02
N LYS A 16 -1.84 10.90 -4.87
CA LYS A 16 -2.43 11.38 -3.61
C LYS A 16 -1.52 11.03 -2.44
N ARG A 17 -1.42 11.93 -1.47
CA ARG A 17 -0.56 11.71 -0.29
C ARG A 17 -1.13 10.62 0.61
N VAL A 18 -0.34 9.57 0.82
CA VAL A 18 -0.59 8.55 1.83
C VAL A 18 -0.27 9.11 3.22
N ALA A 19 -1.22 9.01 4.15
CA ALA A 19 -1.07 9.43 5.53
C ALA A 19 -0.57 8.29 6.42
N SER A 20 -1.13 7.09 6.26
CA SER A 20 -0.78 5.90 7.05
C SER A 20 -0.73 4.65 6.19
N LEU A 21 0.16 3.72 6.55
CA LEU A 21 0.20 2.35 6.02
C LEU A 21 -0.24 1.38 7.11
N LEU A 22 -1.07 0.41 6.70
CA LEU A 22 -1.67 -0.57 7.58
C LEU A 22 -1.45 -1.98 6.99
N THR A 23 -1.45 -2.98 7.86
CA THR A 23 -1.50 -4.39 7.46
C THR A 23 -2.80 -4.68 6.70
N ARG A 24 -2.91 -5.87 6.11
CA ARG A 24 -4.16 -6.33 5.45
C ARG A 24 -5.36 -6.34 6.41
N ASP A 25 -5.10 -6.54 7.70
CA ASP A 25 -6.11 -6.58 8.76
C ASP A 25 -6.48 -5.18 9.28
N GLY A 26 -5.69 -4.16 8.93
CA GLY A 26 -5.94 -2.76 9.31
C GLY A 26 -5.10 -2.27 10.50
N ASP A 27 -4.14 -3.06 10.97
CA ASP A 27 -3.24 -2.68 12.06
C ASP A 27 -2.10 -1.78 11.56
N PRO A 28 -1.53 -0.91 12.42
CA PRO A 28 -0.36 -0.11 12.06
C PRO A 28 0.83 -0.98 11.67
N VAL A 29 1.44 -0.67 10.53
CA VAL A 29 2.67 -1.33 10.07
C VAL A 29 3.85 -0.82 10.88
N SER A 30 4.66 -1.73 11.41
CA SER A 30 5.91 -1.40 12.09
C SER A 30 7.12 -1.67 11.22
N ASP A 31 7.06 -2.72 10.38
CA ASP A 31 8.16 -3.14 9.51
C ASP A 31 7.64 -3.61 8.14
N MET A 32 8.51 -3.58 7.13
CA MET A 32 8.23 -4.07 5.78
C MET A 32 7.77 -5.53 5.75
N VAL A 33 8.22 -6.35 6.71
CA VAL A 33 7.80 -7.75 6.82
C VAL A 33 6.29 -7.91 7.05
N ASP A 34 5.65 -6.94 7.72
CA ASP A 34 4.21 -6.96 7.97
C ASP A 34 3.37 -6.82 6.69
N LEU A 35 4.01 -6.31 5.63
CA LEU A 35 3.39 -6.08 4.32
C LEU A 35 3.77 -7.16 3.30
N TYR A 36 4.78 -7.98 3.60
CA TYR A 36 5.33 -8.94 2.65
C TYR A 36 4.35 -10.07 2.36
N GLN A 37 4.30 -10.47 1.09
CA GLN A 37 3.48 -11.57 0.60
C GLN A 37 4.34 -12.49 -0.26
N PRO A 38 4.29 -13.81 0.00
CA PRO A 38 5.16 -14.76 -0.70
C PRO A 38 4.64 -15.14 -2.11
N SER A 39 3.34 -14.98 -2.39
CA SER A 39 2.75 -15.42 -3.67
C SER A 39 1.47 -14.63 -4.01
N PRO A 40 1.48 -13.78 -5.06
CA PRO A 40 2.65 -13.35 -5.82
C PRO A 40 3.70 -12.68 -4.92
N ALA A 41 4.98 -12.83 -5.24
CA ALA A 41 6.05 -12.22 -4.44
C ALA A 41 5.92 -10.69 -4.50
N GLY A 42 5.68 -10.07 -3.35
CA GLY A 42 5.39 -8.64 -3.31
C GLY A 42 5.06 -8.11 -1.92
N PHE A 43 4.43 -6.95 -1.92
CA PHE A 43 3.96 -6.23 -0.75
C PHE A 43 2.51 -5.83 -0.92
N GLY A 44 1.79 -5.70 0.19
CA GLY A 44 0.46 -5.14 0.15
C GLY A 44 -0.20 -5.12 1.51
N GLY A 45 -1.25 -4.33 1.59
CA GLY A 45 -1.93 -4.05 2.83
C GLY A 45 -3.03 -3.02 2.58
N ARG A 46 -3.28 -2.19 3.58
CA ARG A 46 -4.16 -1.04 3.43
C ARG A 46 -3.39 0.25 3.59
N LEU A 47 -3.98 1.32 3.11
CA LEU A 47 -3.47 2.66 3.31
C LEU A 47 -4.62 3.62 3.55
N VAL A 48 -4.31 4.68 4.29
CA VAL A 48 -5.22 5.81 4.49
C VAL A 48 -4.62 7.01 3.79
N LEU A 49 -5.38 7.59 2.87
CA LEU A 49 -5.03 8.83 2.21
C LEU A 49 -5.27 10.02 3.14
N ARG A 50 -4.60 11.14 2.87
CA ARG A 50 -4.77 12.38 3.66
C ARG A 50 -6.21 12.90 3.66
N ASP A 51 -6.99 12.58 2.64
CA ASP A 51 -8.42 12.92 2.55
C ASP A 51 -9.33 11.99 3.39
N GLY A 52 -8.76 10.99 4.06
CA GLY A 52 -9.47 10.03 4.90
C GLY A 52 -9.95 8.78 4.16
N THR A 53 -9.73 8.67 2.85
CA THR A 53 -10.07 7.48 2.07
C THR A 53 -9.19 6.31 2.47
N GLU A 54 -9.79 5.14 2.70
CA GLU A 54 -9.08 3.88 2.94
C GLU A 54 -9.05 3.06 1.66
N MET A 55 -7.87 2.53 1.32
CA MET A 55 -7.66 1.71 0.12
C MET A 55 -6.91 0.43 0.47
N ALA A 56 -7.24 -0.67 -0.22
CA ALA A 56 -6.38 -1.84 -0.31
C ALA A 56 -5.37 -1.60 -1.44
N TRP A 57 -4.16 -2.11 -1.28
CA TRP A 57 -3.12 -1.99 -2.30
C TRP A 57 -2.22 -3.22 -2.34
N GLU A 58 -1.72 -3.50 -3.53
CA GLU A 58 -0.78 -4.60 -3.81
C GLU A 58 0.29 -4.10 -4.79
N LEU A 59 1.53 -4.48 -4.53
CA LEU A 59 2.72 -4.21 -5.34
C LEU A 59 3.47 -5.54 -5.48
N TRP A 60 3.45 -6.14 -6.65
CA TRP A 60 4.07 -7.45 -6.88
C TRP A 60 4.97 -7.44 -8.11
N HIS A 61 5.88 -8.39 -8.10
CA HIS A 61 6.78 -8.63 -9.21
C HIS A 61 6.20 -9.71 -10.13
N GLU A 62 6.14 -9.43 -11.43
CA GLU A 62 5.96 -10.47 -12.45
C GLU A 62 7.28 -10.68 -13.21
N ASP A 63 7.46 -11.88 -13.77
CA ASP A 63 8.65 -12.24 -14.55
C ASP A 63 8.93 -11.16 -15.62
N GLN A 64 10.20 -10.73 -15.73
CA GLN A 64 10.74 -9.62 -16.56
C GLN A 64 10.97 -8.26 -15.88
N ASP A 65 11.28 -8.22 -14.58
CA ASP A 65 11.63 -6.97 -13.85
C ASP A 65 10.51 -5.92 -13.82
N VAL A 66 9.25 -6.33 -13.99
CA VAL A 66 8.09 -5.44 -13.97
C VAL A 66 7.42 -5.47 -12.61
N TRP A 67 7.33 -4.30 -11.98
CA TRP A 67 6.55 -4.08 -10.77
C TRP A 67 5.12 -3.66 -11.13
N ASN A 68 4.18 -4.56 -10.89
CA ASN A 68 2.76 -4.31 -11.03
C ASN A 68 2.21 -3.66 -9.76
N PHE A 69 1.28 -2.73 -9.93
CA PHE A 69 0.63 -2.02 -8.84
C PHE A 69 -0.88 -2.03 -9.04
N HIS A 70 -1.60 -2.40 -7.99
CA HIS A 70 -3.05 -2.31 -7.94
C HIS A 70 -3.48 -1.63 -6.64
N ALA A 71 -4.51 -0.80 -6.71
CA ALA A 71 -5.17 -0.25 -5.53
C ALA A 71 -6.67 -0.11 -5.78
N SER A 72 -7.46 -0.40 -4.74
CA SER A 72 -8.92 -0.31 -4.76
C SER A 72 -9.44 0.35 -3.50
N VAL A 73 -10.51 1.13 -3.62
CA VAL A 73 -11.12 1.82 -2.49
C VAL A 73 -11.85 0.81 -1.61
N LEU A 74 -11.55 0.82 -0.31
CA LEU A 74 -12.28 0.04 0.70
C LEU A 74 -13.37 0.87 1.36
N ARG A 75 -13.07 2.14 1.64
CA ARG A 75 -13.99 3.07 2.27
C ARG A 75 -13.69 4.49 1.81
N GLU A 76 -14.70 5.16 1.29
CA GLU A 76 -14.65 6.60 1.07
C GLU A 76 -14.89 7.35 2.38
N ARG A 77 -14.29 8.53 2.53
CA ARG A 77 -14.58 9.41 3.66
C ARG A 77 -16.09 9.67 3.72
N SER A 78 -16.75 9.23 4.78
CA SER A 78 -18.11 9.65 5.10
C SER A 78 -18.09 11.17 5.33
N GLN A 79 -18.89 11.90 4.55
CA GLN A 79 -19.02 13.36 4.67
C GLN A 79 -19.54 13.77 6.05
#